data_AF-A0A165PNB9-F1
#
_entry.id   AF-A0A165PNB9-F1
#
_cell.length_a   1.000
_cell.length_b   1.000
_cell.length_c   1.000
_cell.angle_alpha   90.00
_cell.angle_beta   90.00
_cell.angle_gamma   90.00
#
_symmetry.space_group_name_H-M   'P 1'
#
loop_
_entity.id
_entity.type
_entity.pdbx_description
1 polymer ?
#
loop_
_entity_poly.entity_id
_entity_poly.type
_entity_poly.pdbx_seq_one_letter_code
_entity_poly.pdbx_strand_id
1 'polypeptide(L)'
;PFVAGISAGSQGAFSVALSGGYEDDVDLGHAFTYTGSGGRDLKGTPGNRKNLRTAPQSSHQDWDNPFNAALKKSAETKKPVRVIRGYKLHSEWAPATGYRYDGLYTVEKAWMEPGLNPGRYKVCKFALKRMDGQPPLPRR
;
A
#
# COMPACT_ATOMS: atom_id res chain seq x y z
N PRO A 1 -6.97 -7.61 -7.39
CA PRO A 1 -8.24 -6.88 -7.16
C PRO A 1 -8.32 -5.68 -8.12
N PHE A 2 -9.49 -5.31 -8.64
CA PHE A 2 -9.60 -4.25 -9.66
C PHE A 2 -9.42 -2.82 -9.12
N VAL A 3 -9.56 -2.61 -7.80
CA VAL A 3 -9.48 -1.29 -7.17
C VAL A 3 -8.56 -1.28 -5.95
N ALA A 4 -8.62 -2.30 -5.10
CA ALA A 4 -7.82 -2.35 -3.88
C ALA A 4 -6.31 -2.44 -4.16
N GLY A 5 -5.52 -1.71 -3.36
CA GLY A 5 -4.06 -1.75 -3.45
C GLY A 5 -3.45 -3.05 -2.91
N ILE A 6 -4.14 -3.78 -2.03
CA ILE A 6 -3.66 -5.02 -1.40
C ILE A 6 -4.49 -6.21 -1.90
N SER A 7 -3.81 -7.29 -2.32
CA SER A 7 -4.42 -8.60 -2.54
C SER A 7 -3.95 -9.55 -1.45
N ALA A 8 -4.88 -10.23 -0.78
CA ALA A 8 -4.58 -11.05 0.40
C ALA A 8 -5.39 -12.35 0.45
N GLY A 9 -4.92 -13.27 1.28
CA GLY A 9 -5.64 -14.49 1.68
C GLY A 9 -5.30 -14.89 3.11
N SER A 10 -5.72 -16.08 3.53
CA SER A 10 -5.55 -16.56 4.92
C SER A 10 -4.10 -16.68 5.38
N GLN A 11 -3.16 -16.76 4.44
CA GLN A 11 -1.73 -16.94 4.68
C GLN A 11 -0.90 -15.65 4.65
N GLY A 12 -1.54 -14.49 4.42
CA GLY A 12 -0.89 -13.19 4.29
C GLY A 12 -1.23 -12.48 2.98
N ALA A 13 -0.52 -11.40 2.71
CA ALA A 13 -0.64 -10.65 1.46
C ALA A 13 0.07 -11.35 0.30
N PHE A 14 -0.56 -11.35 -0.88
CA PHE A 14 0.01 -11.87 -2.12
C PHE A 14 0.63 -10.78 -2.98
N SER A 15 0.06 -9.57 -2.96
CA SER A 15 0.57 -8.44 -3.74
C SER A 15 0.14 -7.09 -3.17
N VAL A 16 0.95 -6.06 -3.46
CA VAL A 16 0.62 -4.65 -3.24
C VAL A 16 0.79 -3.83 -4.52
N ALA A 17 0.01 -2.77 -4.67
CA ALA A 17 0.09 -1.83 -5.79
C ALA A 17 0.33 -0.40 -5.28
N LEU A 18 1.50 0.16 -5.61
CA LEU A 18 1.82 1.56 -5.34
C LEU A 18 1.25 2.43 -6.47
N SER A 19 0.26 3.27 -6.16
CA SER A 19 -0.44 4.09 -7.15
C SER A 19 -0.55 5.57 -6.76
N GLY A 20 0.15 6.02 -5.71
CA GLY A 20 0.12 7.41 -5.24
C GLY A 20 -1.17 7.77 -4.48
N GLY A 21 -1.84 6.80 -3.86
CA GLY A 21 -3.12 7.00 -3.18
C GLY A 21 -3.01 7.43 -1.70
N TYR A 22 -1.80 7.42 -1.15
CA TYR A 22 -1.50 7.75 0.24
C TYR A 22 -0.27 8.67 0.27
N GLU A 23 -0.41 9.79 0.97
CA GLU A 23 0.63 10.80 1.19
C GLU A 23 1.79 10.29 2.07
N ASP A 24 1.52 9.26 2.87
CA ASP A 24 2.47 8.62 3.78
C ASP A 24 3.43 7.63 3.10
N ASP A 25 3.21 7.30 1.83
CA ASP A 25 4.03 6.35 1.09
C ASP A 25 5.38 6.97 0.70
N VAL A 26 6.46 6.22 0.92
CA VAL A 26 7.83 6.62 0.54
C VAL A 26 8.45 5.50 -0.28
N ASP A 27 8.82 5.77 -1.53
CA ASP A 27 9.33 4.77 -2.47
C ASP A 27 10.79 5.03 -2.87
N LEU A 28 11.70 4.18 -2.38
CA LEU A 28 13.13 4.20 -2.69
C LEU A 28 13.51 3.05 -3.65
N GLY A 29 12.53 2.47 -4.36
CA GLY A 29 12.75 1.40 -5.32
C GLY A 29 12.97 0.05 -4.63
N HIS A 30 14.20 -0.20 -4.18
CA HIS A 30 14.59 -1.44 -3.49
C HIS A 30 13.98 -1.57 -2.09
N ALA A 31 13.56 -0.47 -1.49
CA ALA A 31 12.79 -0.46 -0.26
C ALA A 31 11.72 0.62 -0.33
N PHE A 32 10.62 0.43 0.38
CA PHE A 32 9.59 1.45 0.49
C PHE A 32 8.77 1.28 1.77
N THR A 33 8.15 2.37 2.19
CA THR A 33 7.11 2.36 3.22
C THR A 33 5.75 2.44 2.53
N TYR A 34 4.87 1.51 2.87
CA TYR A 34 3.54 1.39 2.31
C TYR A 34 2.49 1.61 3.40
N THR A 35 1.47 2.39 3.08
CA THR A 35 0.36 2.70 3.98
C THR A 35 -0.77 1.69 3.81
N GLY A 36 -1.29 1.23 4.95
CA GLY A 36 -2.43 0.31 5.00
C GLY A 36 -3.70 0.91 4.41
N SER A 37 -4.73 0.07 4.33
CA SER A 37 -6.05 0.44 3.83
C SER A 37 -7.01 0.86 4.97
N GLY A 38 -8.10 1.53 4.61
CA GLY A 38 -9.14 1.93 5.56
C GLY A 38 -8.92 3.30 6.19
N GLY A 39 -9.72 3.62 7.22
CA GLY A 39 -9.73 4.91 7.89
C GLY A 39 -10.29 6.06 7.04
N ARG A 40 -11.12 5.74 6.05
CA ARG A 40 -11.71 6.67 5.07
C ARG A 40 -13.21 6.46 5.02
N ASP A 41 -13.98 7.55 5.06
CA ASP A 41 -15.41 7.48 4.80
C ASP A 41 -15.67 7.44 3.29
N LEU A 42 -15.96 6.24 2.79
CA LEU A 42 -16.28 5.99 1.39
C LEU A 42 -17.80 6.00 1.13
N LYS A 43 -18.62 6.21 2.17
CA LYS A 43 -20.06 6.38 2.00
C LYS A 43 -20.27 7.79 1.43
N GLY A 44 -20.72 7.87 0.18
CA GLY A 44 -21.13 9.15 -0.38
C GLY A 44 -22.18 9.83 0.51
N THR A 45 -22.21 11.15 0.52
CA THR A 45 -23.22 11.89 1.31
C THR A 45 -24.60 11.76 0.68
N PRO A 46 -25.70 11.98 1.43
CA PRO A 46 -27.07 11.94 0.88
C PRO A 46 -27.30 12.84 -0.34
N GLY A 47 -26.49 13.89 -0.53
CA GLY A 47 -26.49 14.77 -1.72
C GLY A 47 -25.41 14.48 -2.76
N ASN A 48 -24.49 13.55 -2.50
CA ASN A 48 -23.42 13.18 -3.41
C ASN A 48 -23.04 11.70 -3.19
N ARG A 49 -23.93 10.80 -3.61
CA ARG A 49 -23.81 9.33 -3.55
C ARG A 49 -22.73 8.79 -4.51
N LYS A 50 -21.56 9.42 -4.57
CA LYS A 50 -20.44 8.85 -5.32
C LYS A 50 -19.97 7.61 -4.58
N ASN A 51 -19.90 6.49 -5.31
CA ASN A 51 -19.09 5.34 -4.93
C ASN A 51 -17.62 5.77 -4.99
N LEU A 52 -17.18 6.49 -3.95
CA LEU A 52 -15.82 6.98 -3.85
C LEU A 52 -14.91 5.77 -3.71
N ARG A 53 -13.98 5.61 -4.66
CA ARG A 53 -12.93 4.60 -4.58
C ARG A 53 -11.79 5.05 -3.65
N THR A 54 -11.76 6.33 -3.30
CA THR A 54 -10.80 7.00 -2.42
C THR A 54 -11.45 8.21 -1.76
N ALA A 55 -11.10 8.48 -0.50
CA ALA A 55 -11.43 9.70 0.23
C ALA A 55 -10.24 10.08 1.14
N PRO A 56 -10.16 11.31 1.66
CA PRO A 56 -9.18 11.66 2.70
C PRO A 56 -9.32 10.75 3.93
N GLN A 57 -8.24 10.60 4.71
CA GLN A 57 -8.34 9.94 6.02
C GLN A 57 -9.28 10.72 6.94
N SER A 58 -10.23 10.02 7.56
CA SER A 58 -11.24 10.57 8.47
C SER A 58 -11.31 9.83 9.81
N SER A 59 -10.59 8.71 9.95
CA SER A 59 -10.45 7.96 11.19
C SER A 59 -9.13 7.21 11.23
N HIS A 60 -8.79 6.66 12.42
CA HIS A 60 -7.69 5.73 12.55
C HIS A 60 -7.90 4.51 11.65
N GLN A 61 -6.82 4.03 11.04
CA GLN A 61 -6.77 2.67 10.53
C GLN A 61 -6.62 1.70 11.69
N ASP A 62 -6.88 0.43 11.43
CA ASP A 62 -6.86 -0.62 12.42
C ASP A 62 -6.29 -1.92 11.84
N TRP A 63 -5.91 -2.83 12.75
CA TRP A 63 -5.41 -4.16 12.41
C TRP A 63 -6.53 -5.17 12.16
N ASP A 64 -7.78 -4.86 12.48
CA ASP A 64 -8.94 -5.71 12.24
C ASP A 64 -9.35 -5.69 10.75
N ASN A 65 -8.92 -4.66 10.02
CA ASN A 65 -9.00 -4.60 8.57
C ASN A 65 -8.23 -5.79 7.98
N PRO A 66 -8.90 -6.65 7.18
CA PRO A 66 -8.33 -7.92 6.73
C PRO A 66 -7.10 -7.75 5.84
N PHE A 67 -6.98 -6.63 5.11
CA PHE A 67 -5.81 -6.35 4.28
C PHE A 67 -4.61 -5.91 5.12
N ASN A 68 -4.85 -5.11 6.17
CA ASN A 68 -3.80 -4.68 7.09
C ASN A 68 -3.30 -5.85 7.93
N ALA A 69 -4.21 -6.67 8.47
CA ALA A 69 -3.87 -7.92 9.14
C ALA A 69 -3.06 -8.87 8.25
N ALA A 70 -3.42 -9.00 6.98
CA ALA A 70 -2.69 -9.85 6.05
C ALA A 70 -1.25 -9.37 5.80
N LEU A 71 -1.02 -8.07 5.63
CA LEU A 71 0.33 -7.52 5.52
C LEU A 71 1.12 -7.63 6.83
N LYS A 72 0.47 -7.46 7.98
CA LYS A 72 1.08 -7.70 9.29
C LYS A 72 1.56 -9.15 9.42
N LYS A 73 0.72 -10.11 9.02
CA LYS A 73 1.10 -11.54 8.95
C LYS A 73 2.23 -11.79 7.95
N SER A 74 2.26 -11.09 6.81
CA SER A 74 3.40 -11.16 5.88
C SER A 74 4.70 -10.62 6.51
N ALA A 75 4.62 -9.67 7.45
CA ALA A 75 5.79 -9.18 8.19
C ALA A 75 6.36 -10.25 9.14
N GLU A 76 5.50 -11.07 9.73
CA GLU A 76 5.88 -12.19 10.61
C GLU A 76 6.43 -13.38 9.81
N THR A 77 5.76 -13.73 8.72
CA THR A 77 6.08 -14.95 7.94
C THR A 77 7.16 -14.75 6.89
N LYS A 78 7.49 -13.49 6.54
CA LYS A 78 8.44 -13.12 5.49
C LYS A 78 8.15 -13.75 4.12
N LYS A 79 6.89 -14.14 3.88
CA LYS A 79 6.48 -14.68 2.58
C LYS A 79 6.61 -13.59 1.50
N PRO A 80 7.08 -13.94 0.30
CA PRO A 80 7.21 -12.99 -0.79
C PRO A 80 5.89 -12.33 -1.19
N VAL A 81 5.92 -11.02 -1.38
CA VAL A 81 4.81 -10.18 -1.83
C VAL A 81 5.16 -9.59 -3.19
N ARG A 82 4.28 -9.76 -4.19
CA ARG A 82 4.46 -9.13 -5.50
C ARG A 82 4.22 -7.63 -5.41
N VAL A 83 5.10 -6.84 -6.01
CA VAL A 83 4.97 -5.38 -6.05
C VAL A 83 4.66 -4.90 -7.45
N ILE A 84 3.63 -4.06 -7.57
CA ILE A 84 3.20 -3.43 -8.80
C ILE A 84 3.29 -1.91 -8.61
N ARG A 85 3.93 -1.19 -9.52
CA ARG A 85 3.94 0.28 -9.53
C ARG A 85 3.06 0.81 -10.65
N GLY A 86 2.22 1.79 -10.34
CA GLY A 86 1.38 2.49 -11.30
C GLY A 86 1.97 3.84 -11.70
N TYR A 87 1.71 4.29 -12.93
CA TYR A 87 2.28 5.53 -13.47
C TYR A 87 1.92 6.82 -12.71
N LYS A 88 0.82 6.81 -11.95
CA LYS A 88 0.40 7.94 -11.11
C LYS A 88 1.18 8.07 -9.80
N LEU A 89 2.02 7.09 -9.48
CA LEU A 89 2.91 7.18 -8.32
C LEU A 89 3.95 8.29 -8.56
N HIS A 90 4.05 9.21 -7.60
CA HIS A 90 5.06 10.27 -7.60
C HIS A 90 6.41 9.72 -7.11
N SER A 91 7.05 8.90 -7.94
CA SER A 91 8.32 8.23 -7.67
C SER A 91 9.10 8.10 -8.98
N GLU A 92 10.41 8.26 -8.92
CA GLU A 92 11.32 7.97 -10.04
C GLU A 92 11.29 6.49 -10.45
N TRP A 93 10.81 5.60 -9.57
CA TRP A 93 10.68 4.17 -9.85
C TRP A 93 9.35 3.83 -10.52
N ALA A 94 8.41 4.78 -10.63
CA ALA A 94 7.12 4.55 -11.27
C ALA A 94 7.26 4.47 -12.79
N PRO A 95 6.56 3.55 -13.48
CA PRO A 95 6.59 3.50 -14.95
C PRO A 95 6.04 4.79 -15.56
N ALA A 96 6.46 5.15 -16.77
CA ALA A 96 5.93 6.31 -17.47
C ALA A 96 4.43 6.16 -17.82
N THR A 97 3.98 4.92 -18.05
CA THR A 97 2.59 4.59 -18.40
C THR A 97 2.15 3.28 -17.74
N GLY A 98 0.83 3.13 -17.54
CA GLY A 98 0.23 1.87 -17.08
C GLY A 98 0.68 1.39 -15.70
N TYR A 99 0.78 0.07 -15.56
CA TYR A 99 1.23 -0.62 -14.37
C TYR A 99 2.36 -1.59 -14.72
N ARG A 100 3.37 -1.68 -13.86
CA ARG A 100 4.52 -2.56 -14.06
C ARG A 100 4.74 -3.43 -12.83
N TYR A 101 4.98 -4.72 -13.04
CA TYR A 101 5.43 -5.63 -12.01
C TYR A 101 6.92 -5.45 -11.76
N ASP A 102 7.31 -5.18 -10.51
CA ASP A 102 8.68 -4.83 -10.13
C ASP A 102 9.36 -5.89 -9.25
N GLY A 103 8.76 -7.07 -9.17
CA GLY A 103 9.34 -8.24 -8.52
C GLY A 103 8.73 -8.57 -7.16
N LEU A 104 9.46 -9.41 -6.44
CA LEU A 104 9.14 -9.91 -5.12
C LEU A 104 9.85 -9.12 -4.03
N TYR A 105 9.10 -8.81 -2.98
CA TYR A 105 9.54 -8.09 -1.80
C TYR A 105 9.14 -8.86 -0.55
N THR A 106 9.88 -8.69 0.53
CA THR A 106 9.52 -9.14 1.87
C THR A 106 8.97 -7.97 2.67
N VAL A 107 7.99 -8.23 3.54
CA VAL A 107 7.53 -7.22 4.51
C VAL A 107 8.47 -7.29 5.71
N GLU A 108 9.23 -6.23 5.91
CA GLU A 108 10.25 -6.19 6.95
C GLU A 108 9.69 -5.84 8.33
N LYS A 109 8.75 -4.90 8.36
CA LYS A 109 8.15 -4.40 9.60
C LYS A 109 6.72 -3.95 9.36
N ALA A 110 5.88 -4.10 10.37
CA ALA A 110 4.53 -3.53 10.43
C ALA A 110 4.39 -2.72 11.74
N TRP A 111 3.87 -1.49 11.66
CA TRP A 111 3.63 -0.64 12.83
C TRP A 111 2.47 0.33 12.60
N MET A 112 2.10 1.08 13.63
CA MET A 112 1.16 2.20 13.50
C MET A 112 1.81 3.48 13.97
N GLU A 113 1.55 4.57 13.25
CA GLU A 113 1.98 5.91 13.63
C GLU A 113 0.99 6.96 13.12
N PRO A 114 0.95 8.18 13.70
CA PRO A 114 0.19 9.29 13.15
C PRO A 114 0.61 9.54 11.69
N GLY A 115 -0.33 9.47 10.76
CA GLY A 115 -0.06 9.77 9.35
C GLY A 115 0.13 11.26 9.09
N LEU A 116 0.52 11.60 7.87
CA LEU A 116 0.69 12.98 7.40
C LEU A 116 -0.64 13.70 7.12
N ASN A 117 -1.76 12.97 7.18
CA ASN A 117 -3.10 13.51 7.02
C ASN A 117 -3.40 14.67 8.00
N PRO A 118 -4.27 15.64 7.63
CA PRO A 118 -4.54 16.81 8.46
C PRO A 118 -5.02 16.50 9.88
N GLY A 119 -5.80 15.42 10.03
CA GLY A 119 -6.30 14.96 11.33
C GLY A 119 -5.30 14.17 12.17
N ARG A 120 -4.08 13.92 11.66
CA ARG A 120 -3.02 13.11 12.29
C ARG A 120 -3.53 11.74 12.75
N TYR A 121 -4.51 11.18 12.04
CA TYR A 121 -5.05 9.86 12.32
C TYR A 121 -3.94 8.82 12.15
N LYS A 122 -3.85 7.89 13.10
CA LYS A 122 -2.95 6.75 13.00
C LYS A 122 -3.25 5.91 11.75
N VAL A 123 -2.20 5.56 11.04
CA VAL A 123 -2.22 4.67 9.87
C VAL A 123 -1.37 3.44 10.13
N CYS A 124 -1.73 2.30 9.55
CA CYS A 124 -0.87 1.13 9.51
C CYS A 124 0.23 1.37 8.48
N LYS A 125 1.49 1.13 8.84
CA LYS A 125 2.64 1.26 7.94
C LYS A 125 3.40 -0.05 7.84
N PHE A 126 3.93 -0.30 6.65
CA PHE A 126 4.68 -1.50 6.32
C PHE A 126 5.97 -1.12 5.61
N ALA A 127 7.10 -1.58 6.10
CA ALA A 127 8.38 -1.45 5.40
C ALA A 127 8.55 -2.69 4.52
N LEU A 128 8.76 -2.50 3.22
CA LEU A 128 9.00 -3.59 2.28
C LEU A 128 10.42 -3.48 1.71
N LYS A 129 11.08 -4.62 1.52
CA LYS A 129 12.42 -4.70 0.93
C LYS A 129 12.41 -5.69 -0.22
N ARG A 130 13.04 -5.32 -1.33
CA ARG A 130 13.14 -6.15 -2.54
C ARG A 130 14.04 -7.34 -2.25
N MET A 131 13.62 -8.52 -2.71
CA MET A 131 14.44 -9.72 -2.64
C MET A 131 15.59 -9.66 -3.65
N ASP A 132 16.72 -10.26 -3.29
CA ASP A 132 17.90 -10.37 -4.15
C ASP A 132 17.67 -11.35 -5.33
N GLY A 133 18.60 -11.38 -6.28
CA GLY A 133 18.57 -12.33 -7.41
C GLY A 133 17.55 -12.01 -8.51
N GLN A 134 16.97 -10.81 -8.50
CA GLN A 134 16.03 -10.34 -9.52
C GLN A 134 16.68 -9.29 -10.42
N PRO A 135 16.24 -9.12 -11.68
CA PRO A 135 16.74 -8.06 -12.57
C PRO A 135 16.72 -6.67 -11.93
N PRO A 136 17.58 -5.73 -12.38
CA PRO A 136 17.61 -4.37 -11.83
C PRO A 136 16.26 -3.67 -11.98
N LEU A 137 15.94 -2.79 -11.03
CA LEU A 137 14.73 -1.97 -11.12
C LEU A 137 14.92 -0.86 -12.16
N PRO A 138 13.98 -0.70 -13.11
CA PRO A 138 14.01 0.41 -14.06
C PRO A 138 13.54 1.71 -13.39
N ARG A 139 14.16 2.82 -13.80
CA ARG A 139 13.76 4.20 -13.45
C ARG A 139 12.94 4.80 -14.59
N ARG A 140 12.15 5.82 -14.27
CA ARG A 140 11.45 6.68 -15.22
C ARG A 140 12.44 7.60 -15.95
#